data_AF-A0A4R5VIZ2-F1
#
_entry.id   AF-A0A4R5VIZ2-F1
#
_cell.length_a   1.000
_cell.length_b   1.000
_cell.length_c   1.000
_cell.angle_alpha   90.00
_cell.angle_beta   90.00
_cell.angle_gamma   90.00
#
_symmetry.space_group_name_H-M   'P 1'
#
loop_
_entity.id
_entity.type
_entity.pdbx_description
1 polymer ?
#
loop_
_entity_poly.entity_id
_entity_poly.type
_entity_poly.pdbx_seq_one_letter_code
_entity_poly.pdbx_strand_id
1 'polypeptide(L)'
;MVIYIKPSKKIVGLGCDSKNKSFLAASIILSLGIVLGCSIVTFKPFQEQSVSKVATNADQVAVMMNINEASKLLGLKTDELKMIISAESQSLTESGEFSGTMLPYIVVNGKQYFERTSLLKWAVESSVEHRGYNNGSRFQ
;
A
#
# COMPACT_ATOMS: atom_id res chain seq x y z
N MET A 1 -7.38 58.21 45.72
CA MET A 1 -7.66 58.43 44.27
C MET A 1 -6.90 57.35 43.52
N VAL A 2 -7.59 56.31 43.04
CA VAL A 2 -6.97 55.12 42.43
C VAL A 2 -6.86 55.33 40.93
N ILE A 3 -5.65 55.25 40.39
CA ILE A 3 -5.36 55.44 38.96
C ILE A 3 -5.43 54.07 38.27
N TYR A 4 -6.39 53.92 37.35
CA TYR A 4 -6.48 52.76 36.45
C TYR A 4 -5.72 53.07 35.16
N ILE A 5 -4.69 52.27 34.85
CA ILE A 5 -4.00 52.31 33.55
C ILE A 5 -4.66 51.24 32.66
N LYS A 6 -5.30 51.70 31.58
CA LYS A 6 -5.89 50.87 30.51
C LYS A 6 -4.83 50.57 29.44
N PRO A 7 -4.61 49.31 29.03
CA PRO A 7 -3.75 49.03 27.89
C PRO A 7 -4.55 49.14 26.58
N SER A 8 -4.08 49.96 25.64
CA SER A 8 -4.60 50.01 24.27
C SER A 8 -3.62 49.33 23.32
N LYS A 9 -4.03 48.21 22.74
CA LYS A 9 -3.38 47.61 21.56
C LYS A 9 -3.33 48.63 20.42
N LYS A 10 -2.17 48.79 19.78
CA LYS A 10 -2.09 49.37 18.43
C LYS A 10 -1.08 48.60 17.57
N ILE A 11 -1.67 47.65 16.84
CA ILE A 11 -1.35 47.12 15.51
C ILE A 11 -0.07 47.68 14.87
N VAL A 12 0.94 46.81 14.74
CA VAL A 12 2.13 47.03 13.91
C VAL A 12 1.68 47.08 12.45
N GLY A 13 1.93 48.21 11.80
CA GLY A 13 1.71 48.41 10.38
C GLY A 13 2.68 47.57 9.56
N LEU A 14 2.16 46.78 8.62
CA LEU A 14 2.96 46.20 7.55
C LEU A 14 2.91 47.16 6.35
N GLY A 15 4.06 47.78 6.06
CA GLY A 15 4.29 48.54 4.85
C GLY A 15 4.19 47.63 3.62
N CYS A 16 3.48 48.10 2.60
CA CYS A 16 3.29 47.40 1.34
C CYS A 16 4.39 47.85 0.35
N ASP A 17 5.48 47.08 0.27
CA ASP A 17 6.51 47.25 -0.75
C ASP A 17 6.04 46.66 -2.09
N SER A 18 6.17 47.44 -3.16
CA SER A 18 5.48 47.25 -4.46
C SER A 18 6.01 46.10 -5.32
N LYS A 19 7.06 45.39 -4.90
CA LYS A 19 7.65 44.26 -5.64
C LYS A 19 7.05 42.88 -5.32
N ASN A 20 6.09 42.81 -4.39
CA ASN A 20 5.63 41.55 -3.80
C ASN A 20 4.25 41.06 -4.31
N LYS A 21 3.71 41.62 -5.40
CA LYS A 21 2.41 41.20 -5.95
C LYS A 21 2.47 39.81 -6.60
N SER A 22 3.61 39.44 -7.18
CA SER A 22 3.80 38.16 -7.85
C SER A 22 3.86 36.98 -6.88
N PHE A 23 4.42 37.21 -5.68
CA PHE A 23 4.57 36.16 -4.66
C PHE A 23 3.23 35.82 -3.98
N LEU A 24 2.37 36.83 -3.78
CA LEU A 24 1.02 36.63 -3.24
C LEU A 24 0.10 35.90 -4.23
N ALA A 25 0.23 36.19 -5.52
CA ALA A 25 -0.54 35.51 -6.56
C ALA A 25 -0.16 34.01 -6.68
N ALA A 26 1.13 33.69 -6.57
CA ALA A 26 1.62 32.31 -6.67
C ALA A 26 1.14 31.40 -5.52
N SER A 27 1.07 31.92 -4.30
CA SER A 27 0.63 31.16 -3.11
C SER A 27 -0.85 30.73 -3.18
N ILE A 28 -1.71 31.57 -3.76
CA ILE A 28 -3.14 31.26 -3.95
C ILE A 28 -3.33 30.14 -4.99
N ILE A 29 -2.53 30.14 -6.06
CA ILE A 29 -2.63 29.12 -7.12
C ILE A 29 -2.15 27.75 -6.61
N LEU A 30 -1.06 27.74 -5.83
CA LEU A 30 -0.50 26.49 -5.28
C LEU A 30 -1.47 25.82 -4.30
N SER A 31 -2.16 26.60 -3.46
CA SER A 31 -3.11 26.07 -2.48
C SER A 31 -4.40 25.53 -3.13
N LEU A 32 -4.91 26.16 -4.20
CA LEU A 32 -6.07 25.65 -4.93
C LEU A 32 -5.78 24.33 -5.67
N GLY A 33 -4.57 24.18 -6.21
CA GLY A 33 -4.16 22.96 -6.93
C GLY A 33 -4.12 21.71 -6.05
N ILE A 34 -3.71 21.85 -4.79
CA ILE A 34 -3.61 20.73 -3.83
C ILE A 34 -5.00 20.19 -3.45
N VAL A 35 -6.00 21.06 -3.27
CA VAL A 35 -7.37 20.67 -2.91
C VAL A 35 -8.07 19.92 -4.05
N LEU A 36 -7.86 20.37 -5.30
CA LEU A 36 -8.39 19.70 -6.49
C LEU A 36 -7.66 18.38 -6.78
N GLY A 37 -6.33 18.33 -6.59
CA GLY A 37 -5.52 17.12 -6.78
C GLY A 37 -5.88 15.98 -5.81
N CYS A 38 -6.17 16.30 -4.55
CA CYS A 38 -6.62 15.31 -3.57
C CYS A 38 -8.02 14.76 -3.84
N SER A 39 -8.84 15.46 -4.64
CA SER A 39 -10.22 15.05 -4.94
C SER A 39 -10.29 13.94 -6.00
N ILE A 40 -9.27 13.77 -6.85
CA ILE A 40 -9.24 12.71 -7.89
C ILE A 40 -8.84 11.35 -7.31
N VAL A 41 -8.19 11.32 -6.14
CA VAL A 41 -7.71 10.09 -5.50
C VAL A 41 -8.79 9.44 -4.60
N THR A 42 -9.93 10.10 -4.41
CA THR A 42 -10.95 9.70 -3.44
C THR A 42 -12.25 9.24 -4.15
N PHE A 43 -12.26 7.96 -4.54
CA PHE A 43 -13.43 7.06 -4.80
C PHE A 43 -14.24 7.25 -6.11
N LYS A 44 -14.05 6.39 -7.14
CA LYS A 44 -14.69 5.06 -7.48
C LYS A 44 -16.03 5.19 -8.25
N PRO A 45 -16.32 4.36 -9.30
CA PRO A 45 -16.56 2.91 -9.13
C PRO A 45 -16.00 2.00 -10.24
N PHE A 46 -15.55 0.81 -9.82
CA PHE A 46 -15.37 -0.33 -10.70
C PHE A 46 -16.75 -0.74 -11.23
N GLN A 47 -16.96 -0.61 -12.54
CA GLN A 47 -18.17 -1.10 -13.19
C GLN A 47 -18.23 -2.61 -13.07
N GLU A 48 -19.31 -3.11 -12.46
CA GLU A 48 -19.74 -4.49 -12.59
C GLU A 48 -20.07 -4.78 -14.06
N GLN A 49 -19.42 -5.79 -14.63
CA GLN A 49 -20.05 -6.59 -15.67
C GLN A 49 -19.83 -8.09 -15.39
N SER A 50 -20.80 -8.60 -14.64
CA SER A 50 -21.49 -9.88 -14.81
C SER A 50 -20.73 -11.20 -14.64
N VAL A 51 -21.16 -11.90 -13.57
CA VAL A 51 -21.54 -13.32 -13.48
C VAL A 51 -20.78 -14.13 -12.41
N SER A 52 -21.54 -14.36 -11.34
CA SER A 52 -21.58 -15.55 -10.47
C SER A 52 -20.77 -15.58 -9.17
N LYS A 53 -21.56 -15.42 -8.10
CA LYS A 53 -21.68 -16.30 -6.92
C LYS A 53 -21.23 -15.67 -5.61
N VAL A 54 -22.25 -15.15 -4.91
CA VAL A 54 -22.40 -15.05 -3.44
C VAL A 54 -21.10 -14.94 -2.66
N ALA A 55 -20.70 -13.71 -2.35
CA ALA A 55 -19.88 -13.43 -1.18
C ALA A 55 -20.69 -12.48 -0.28
N THR A 56 -21.09 -13.03 0.86
CA THR A 56 -21.72 -12.31 1.97
C THR A 56 -20.87 -11.08 2.33
N ASN A 57 -21.51 -9.97 2.70
CA ASN A 57 -20.91 -8.66 3.03
C ASN A 57 -20.00 -8.66 4.29
N ALA A 58 -19.07 -9.61 4.41
CA ALA A 58 -17.95 -9.64 5.36
C ALA A 58 -16.58 -9.50 4.66
N ASP A 59 -16.59 -9.40 3.33
CA ASP A 59 -15.44 -9.66 2.44
C ASP A 59 -14.49 -8.46 2.23
N GLN A 60 -14.57 -7.42 3.07
CA GLN A 60 -13.78 -6.19 2.89
C GLN A 60 -12.65 -5.97 3.91
N VAL A 61 -12.48 -6.83 4.92
CA VAL A 61 -11.41 -6.66 5.93
C VAL A 61 -10.83 -7.99 6.44
N ALA A 62 -10.80 -9.04 5.63
CA ALA A 62 -10.04 -10.23 5.99
C ALA A 62 -8.53 -9.95 5.81
N VAL A 63 -7.82 -9.77 6.92
CA VAL A 63 -6.35 -9.57 6.93
C VAL A 63 -5.62 -10.80 6.41
N MET A 64 -6.17 -11.97 6.73
CA MET A 64 -5.67 -13.28 6.30
C MET A 64 -6.50 -13.80 5.13
N MET A 65 -5.83 -14.34 4.12
CA MET A 65 -6.46 -14.95 2.96
C MET A 65 -5.98 -16.40 2.77
N ASN A 66 -6.83 -17.25 2.23
CA ASN A 66 -6.44 -18.61 1.88
C ASN A 66 -5.65 -18.65 0.56
N ILE A 67 -5.09 -19.82 0.21
CA ILE A 67 -4.24 -19.97 -0.99
C ILE A 67 -4.96 -19.63 -2.31
N ASN A 68 -6.27 -19.82 -2.41
CA ASN A 68 -7.02 -19.51 -3.63
C ASN A 68 -7.23 -17.99 -3.77
N GLU A 69 -7.42 -17.29 -2.66
CA GLU A 69 -7.50 -15.83 -2.62
C GLU A 69 -6.13 -15.20 -2.89
N ALA A 70 -5.08 -15.75 -2.29
CA ALA A 70 -3.69 -15.34 -2.52
C ALA A 70 -3.30 -15.51 -4.00
N SER A 71 -3.64 -16.65 -4.60
CA SER A 71 -3.34 -16.90 -6.01
C SER A 71 -4.07 -15.92 -6.93
N LYS A 72 -5.34 -15.61 -6.63
CA LYS A 72 -6.09 -14.57 -7.34
C LYS A 72 -5.48 -13.18 -7.16
N LEU A 73 -5.07 -12.82 -5.94
CA LEU A 73 -4.45 -11.52 -5.64
C LEU A 73 -3.14 -11.33 -6.42
N LEU A 74 -2.33 -12.39 -6.53
CA LEU A 74 -1.06 -12.37 -7.25
C LEU A 74 -1.20 -12.58 -8.77
N GLY A 75 -2.38 -12.97 -9.25
CA GLY A 75 -2.57 -13.34 -10.66
C GLY A 75 -1.85 -14.64 -11.07
N LEU A 76 -1.57 -15.52 -10.11
CA LEU A 76 -0.91 -16.81 -10.32
C LEU A 76 -1.90 -17.97 -10.19
N LYS A 77 -1.61 -19.11 -10.82
CA LYS A 77 -2.35 -20.35 -10.54
C LYS A 77 -2.01 -20.84 -9.14
N THR A 78 -2.98 -21.48 -8.49
CA THR A 78 -2.77 -22.06 -7.15
C THR A 78 -1.63 -23.08 -7.13
N ASP A 79 -1.45 -23.85 -8.19
CA ASP A 79 -0.36 -24.84 -8.29
C ASP A 79 1.01 -24.17 -8.48
N GLU A 80 1.07 -23.03 -9.17
CA GLU A 80 2.29 -22.22 -9.28
C GLU A 80 2.66 -21.64 -7.90
N LEU A 81 1.68 -21.14 -7.15
CA LEU A 81 1.91 -20.63 -5.80
C LEU A 81 2.38 -21.73 -4.83
N LYS A 82 1.84 -22.95 -4.94
CA LYS A 82 2.33 -24.11 -4.18
C LYS A 82 3.75 -24.50 -4.58
N MET A 83 4.06 -24.48 -5.87
CA MET A 83 5.38 -24.79 -6.39
C MET A 83 6.43 -23.81 -5.85
N ILE A 84 6.09 -22.52 -5.76
CA ILE A 84 6.94 -21.50 -5.12
C ILE A 84 7.20 -21.86 -3.65
N ILE A 85 6.17 -22.19 -2.86
CA ILE A 85 6.32 -22.58 -1.45
C ILE A 85 7.28 -23.77 -1.31
N SER A 86 7.09 -24.80 -2.13
CA SER A 86 7.95 -25.99 -2.14
C SER A 86 9.38 -25.65 -2.53
N ALA A 87 9.59 -24.83 -3.56
CA ALA A 87 10.91 -24.46 -4.04
C ALA A 87 11.71 -23.64 -3.04
N GLU A 88 11.07 -22.70 -2.34
CA GLU A 88 11.75 -21.91 -1.32
C GLU A 88 12.07 -22.76 -0.08
N SER A 89 11.17 -23.64 0.34
CA SER A 89 11.41 -24.58 1.44
C SER A 89 12.56 -25.55 1.13
N GLN A 90 12.61 -26.06 -0.10
CA GLN A 90 13.70 -26.92 -0.57
C GLN A 90 15.01 -26.15 -0.58
N SER A 91 15.03 -24.93 -1.14
CA SER A 91 16.22 -24.09 -1.17
C SER A 91 16.77 -23.87 0.24
N LEU A 92 15.92 -23.48 1.20
CA LEU A 92 16.35 -23.30 2.60
C LEU A 92 16.91 -24.59 3.22
N THR A 93 16.33 -25.74 2.90
CA THR A 93 16.78 -27.04 3.43
C THR A 93 18.12 -27.47 2.83
N GLU A 94 18.36 -27.17 1.54
CA GLU A 94 19.57 -27.58 0.81
C GLU A 94 20.76 -26.66 1.10
N SER A 95 20.58 -25.34 1.09
CA SER A 95 21.66 -24.37 1.35
C SER A 95 21.81 -24.00 2.81
N GLY A 96 20.82 -24.27 3.67
CA GLY A 96 20.79 -23.83 5.06
C GLY A 96 20.52 -22.33 5.25
N GLU A 97 20.55 -21.56 4.16
CA GLU A 97 20.33 -20.12 4.11
C GLU A 97 19.40 -19.77 2.95
N PHE A 98 18.52 -18.79 3.15
CA PHE A 98 17.67 -18.26 2.09
C PHE A 98 18.04 -16.80 1.79
N SER A 99 18.47 -16.53 0.56
CA SER A 99 18.70 -15.17 0.08
C SER A 99 17.38 -14.49 -0.28
N GLY A 100 17.08 -13.38 0.41
CA GLY A 100 15.85 -12.58 0.25
C GLY A 100 14.76 -12.93 1.27
N THR A 101 13.54 -12.43 1.03
CA THR A 101 12.36 -12.75 1.86
C THR A 101 11.59 -13.93 1.27
N MET A 102 11.38 -15.01 2.02
CA MET A 102 10.51 -16.12 1.61
C MET A 102 9.05 -15.67 1.50
N LEU A 103 8.25 -16.38 0.70
CA LEU A 103 6.82 -16.19 0.55
C LEU A 103 6.16 -16.30 1.94
N PRO A 104 5.55 -15.23 2.44
CA PRO A 104 5.07 -15.19 3.81
C PRO A 104 3.72 -15.90 3.92
N TYR A 105 3.65 -16.92 4.78
CA TYR A 105 2.41 -17.59 5.15
C TYR A 105 2.48 -18.12 6.58
N ILE A 106 1.31 -18.36 7.17
CA ILE A 106 1.17 -19.15 8.39
C ILE A 106 0.42 -20.44 8.06
N VAL A 107 0.59 -21.46 8.89
CA VAL A 107 -0.13 -22.73 8.78
C VAL A 107 -1.09 -22.88 9.94
N VAL A 108 -2.39 -23.05 9.65
CA VAL A 108 -3.42 -23.34 10.66
C VAL A 108 -4.17 -24.60 10.22
N ASN A 109 -4.09 -25.67 11.01
CA ASN A 109 -4.67 -26.98 10.70
C ASN A 109 -4.25 -27.51 9.31
N GLY A 110 -2.96 -27.39 8.98
CA GLY A 110 -2.40 -27.84 7.71
C GLY A 110 -2.78 -27.00 6.49
N LYS A 111 -3.50 -25.88 6.67
CA LYS A 111 -3.87 -24.95 5.60
C LYS A 111 -3.01 -23.70 5.67
N GLN A 112 -2.50 -23.25 4.51
CA GLN A 112 -1.76 -22.01 4.40
C GLN A 112 -2.70 -20.80 4.38
N TYR A 113 -2.35 -19.79 5.16
CA TYR A 113 -2.99 -18.47 5.15
C TYR A 113 -1.93 -17.39 4.97
N PHE A 114 -2.28 -16.37 4.20
CA PHE A 114 -1.37 -15.31 3.78
C PHE A 114 -1.91 -13.97 4.29
N GLU A 115 -1.04 -13.16 4.89
CA GLU A 115 -1.40 -11.77 5.20
C GLU A 115 -1.24 -10.93 3.93
N ARG A 116 -2.25 -10.10 3.63
CA ARG A 116 -2.34 -9.37 2.35
C ARG A 116 -1.14 -8.46 2.08
N THR A 117 -0.73 -7.69 3.08
CA THR A 117 0.30 -6.67 2.94
C THR A 117 1.67 -7.29 2.73
N SER A 118 2.02 -8.30 3.53
CA SER A 118 3.24 -9.08 3.42
C SER A 118 3.31 -9.83 2.10
N LEU A 119 2.19 -10.38 1.62
CA LEU A 119 2.14 -11.07 0.33
C LEU A 119 2.43 -10.13 -0.84
N LEU A 120 1.83 -8.93 -0.84
CA LEU A 120 2.10 -7.91 -1.86
C LEU A 120 3.53 -7.37 -1.79
N LYS A 121 4.05 -7.17 -0.57
CA LYS A 121 5.44 -6.76 -0.36
C LYS A 121 6.40 -7.81 -0.94
N TRP A 122 6.18 -9.08 -0.64
CA TRP A 122 6.96 -10.19 -1.21
C TRP A 122 6.89 -10.21 -2.74
N ALA A 123 5.72 -9.94 -3.34
CA ALA A 123 5.58 -9.92 -4.80
C ALA A 123 6.47 -8.84 -5.44
N VAL A 124 6.54 -7.66 -4.82
CA VAL A 124 7.43 -6.58 -5.28
C VAL A 124 8.90 -6.99 -5.12
N GLU A 125 9.29 -7.47 -3.94
CA GLU A 125 10.68 -7.88 -3.66
C GLU A 125 11.13 -9.01 -4.60
N SER A 126 10.30 -10.03 -4.79
CA SER A 126 10.59 -11.16 -5.68
C SER A 126 10.75 -10.75 -7.15
N SER A 127 9.98 -9.75 -7.59
CA SER A 127 10.13 -9.18 -8.93
C SER A 127 11.43 -8.39 -9.08
N VAL A 128 11.81 -7.59 -8.08
CA VAL A 128 13.07 -6.80 -8.10
C VAL A 128 14.28 -7.72 -8.12
N GLU A 129 14.22 -8.82 -7.37
CA GLU A 129 15.26 -9.84 -7.30
C GLU A 129 15.24 -10.81 -8.49
N HIS A 130 14.32 -10.63 -9.45
CA HIS A 130 14.13 -11.49 -10.62
C HIS A 130 14.03 -12.98 -10.27
N ARG A 131 13.37 -13.31 -9.16
CA ARG A 131 13.28 -14.71 -8.69
C ARG A 131 12.56 -15.57 -9.71
N GLY A 132 13.25 -16.62 -10.17
CA GLY A 132 12.70 -17.64 -11.05
C GLY A 132 12.36 -18.91 -10.30
N TYR A 133 11.27 -19.57 -10.72
CA TYR A 133 10.83 -20.85 -10.17
C TYR A 133 10.51 -21.81 -11.30
N ASN A 134 11.09 -23.01 -11.27
CA ASN A 134 10.84 -24.05 -12.27
C ASN A 134 10.91 -25.43 -11.61
N ASN A 135 9.89 -26.26 -11.85
CA ASN A 135 9.83 -27.65 -11.40
C ASN A 135 10.16 -27.86 -9.92
N GLY A 136 9.75 -26.93 -9.04
CA GLY A 136 10.04 -27.00 -7.61
C GLY A 136 11.43 -26.53 -7.21
N SER A 137 12.22 -25.94 -8.12
CA SER A 137 13.52 -25.34 -7.82
C SER A 137 13.49 -23.84 -8.08
N ARG A 138 14.24 -23.09 -7.26
CA ARG A 138 14.47 -21.65 -7.45
C ARG A 138 15.74 -21.41 -8.26
N PHE A 139 15.73 -20.41 -9.13
CA PHE A 139 16.91 -19.91 -9.83
C PHE A 139 16.97 -18.38 -9.80
N GLN A 140 18.18 -17.85 -9.90
CA GLN A 140 18.50 -16.42 -10.04
C GLN A 140 19.53 -16.24 -11.14
#